data_AF-A0A846GDC3-F1
#
_entry.id   AF-A0A846GDC3-F1
#
_cell.length_a   1.000
_cell.length_b   1.000
_cell.length_c   1.000
_cell.angle_alpha   90.00
_cell.angle_beta   90.00
_cell.angle_gamma   90.00
#
_symmetry.space_group_name_H-M   'P 1'
#
loop_
_entity.id
_entity.type
_entity.pdbx_description
1 polymer ?
#
loop_
_entity_poly.entity_id
_entity_poly.type
_entity_poly.pdbx_seq_one_letter_code
_entity_poly.pdbx_strand_id
1 'polypeptide(L)'
;MTLPGLENQSSSSQDAALLYNWRIYSIRQALKQKGKATGALEIQDLLDLGHLDQYHYFGSQACDRAINYLALNSNSRVLDIGSGVGGPARYISYKTGCQLQCVELRQDFSEIAQELTQRMGLDGRIQYLTGNILSSQIIDSLLPNSFDNIISFLSLLHIEERDKVLEICFRALKENGYIYVEDYVANCTLTPEVKTTLREVFKSAYVPTRETYRHHFERAGFTDICFIDLTTGWKRCKAERYQKFTESKEESIKLFGEDIFEHRSRLYRVGRDMFQGGSIGGALIVAKKPSVAQIHLIPETYFSVFTSVYNEQYHFFLEDGSLLALRHFKTKTLEHYSAWWSDTKGNSRELINTSEQRSSNPHISIEKNNQTGTICLPEANLEVQFEVTAQFTWGVPGEENQRSVIHQPQLQCTVHTENGTQKAEGYCKIYEGNYPRFWGYHFVYAFFPDYGIIWSADGTFGQERNNHFNFLNAYQKEKWLRGEKSDHGKTSVHACIQNKMYDLSFDIGFATWSTILRNRTSAMESKLSLEYREAILTIDDREVSKGVCLKESCFGTIA
;
A
#
# COMPACT_ATOMS: atom_id res chain seq x y z
N MET A 1 7.65 48.65 -21.11
CA MET A 1 8.97 48.71 -20.44
C MET A 1 9.78 47.52 -20.91
N THR A 2 10.68 47.77 -21.85
CA THR A 2 11.80 46.91 -22.24
C THR A 2 12.96 47.09 -21.25
N LEU A 3 13.78 46.05 -21.09
CA LEU A 3 15.25 46.03 -20.89
C LEU A 3 15.68 44.60 -20.52
N PRO A 4 16.91 44.14 -20.81
CA PRO A 4 17.71 44.31 -22.03
C PRO A 4 18.27 42.96 -22.55
N GLY A 5 18.74 42.97 -23.80
CA GLY A 5 19.21 41.79 -24.53
C GLY A 5 20.62 41.31 -24.21
N LEU A 6 20.91 40.16 -24.81
CA LEU A 6 22.24 39.70 -25.18
C LEU A 6 22.11 39.12 -26.60
N GLU A 7 22.36 39.96 -27.60
CA GLU A 7 22.70 39.50 -28.95
C GLU A 7 24.21 39.24 -29.05
N ASN A 8 24.53 38.15 -29.74
CA ASN A 8 25.76 37.85 -30.47
C ASN A 8 27.10 37.85 -29.72
N GLN A 9 27.51 36.64 -29.34
CA GLN A 9 28.84 36.14 -29.75
C GLN A 9 28.64 34.89 -30.62
N SER A 10 28.98 35.04 -31.89
CA SER A 10 29.02 33.99 -32.89
C SER A 10 30.17 33.01 -32.60
N SER A 11 29.89 31.96 -31.83
CA SER A 11 30.52 30.64 -32.01
C SER A 11 29.46 29.69 -32.57
N SER A 12 29.88 28.75 -33.42
CA SER A 12 29.00 28.11 -34.39
C SER A 12 27.78 27.41 -33.76
N SER A 13 26.60 27.52 -34.39
CA SER A 13 25.38 26.81 -33.98
C SER A 13 25.51 25.28 -34.08
N GLN A 14 26.54 24.78 -34.77
CA GLN A 14 26.88 23.36 -34.81
C GLN A 14 27.57 22.89 -33.51
N ASP A 15 28.43 23.70 -32.90
CA ASP A 15 29.19 23.28 -31.70
C ASP A 15 28.29 23.20 -30.46
N ALA A 16 27.34 24.12 -30.30
CA ALA A 16 26.35 24.06 -29.22
C ALA A 16 25.39 22.87 -29.40
N ALA A 17 24.97 22.57 -30.63
CA ALA A 17 24.18 21.37 -30.94
C ALA A 17 24.98 20.08 -30.73
N LEU A 18 26.28 20.06 -31.07
CA LEU A 18 27.17 18.93 -30.80
C LEU A 18 27.35 18.70 -29.30
N LEU A 19 27.40 19.73 -28.46
CA LEU A 19 27.55 19.56 -27.01
C LEU A 19 26.30 18.92 -26.36
N TYR A 20 25.09 19.24 -26.83
CA TYR A 20 23.84 18.65 -26.31
C TYR A 20 23.44 17.33 -26.99
N ASN A 21 23.88 17.11 -28.24
CA ASN A 21 23.57 15.93 -29.06
C ASN A 21 24.78 15.06 -29.38
N TRP A 22 25.87 15.20 -28.60
CA TRP A 22 27.13 14.49 -28.80
C TRP A 22 26.94 12.99 -28.99
N ARG A 23 25.90 12.43 -28.38
CA ARG A 23 25.62 11.01 -28.40
C ARG A 23 25.01 10.53 -29.71
N ILE A 24 24.01 11.23 -30.25
CA ILE A 24 23.46 10.96 -31.59
C ILE A 24 24.60 11.03 -32.61
N TYR A 25 25.41 12.08 -32.50
CA TYR A 25 26.61 12.24 -33.32
C TYR A 25 27.57 11.05 -33.15
N SER A 26 27.86 10.64 -31.92
CA SER A 26 28.78 9.52 -31.63
C SER A 26 28.27 8.19 -32.19
N ILE A 27 26.97 7.92 -32.07
CA ILE A 27 26.33 6.74 -32.67
C ILE A 27 26.51 6.76 -34.19
N ARG A 28 26.18 7.88 -34.85
CA ARG A 28 26.32 8.02 -36.30
C ARG A 28 27.76 7.85 -36.76
N GLN A 29 28.74 8.42 -36.06
CA GLN A 29 30.16 8.26 -36.40
C GLN A 29 30.64 6.82 -36.19
N ALA A 30 30.28 6.19 -35.07
CA ALA A 30 30.65 4.80 -34.79
C ALA A 30 30.08 3.83 -35.86
N LEU A 31 28.82 4.03 -36.25
CA LEU A 31 28.21 3.26 -37.34
C LEU A 31 28.89 3.54 -38.69
N LYS A 32 29.20 4.81 -38.99
CA LYS A 32 29.90 5.20 -40.22
C LYS A 32 31.28 4.56 -40.33
N GLN A 33 32.07 4.54 -39.25
CA GLN A 33 33.39 3.93 -39.21
C GLN A 33 33.35 2.42 -39.51
N LYS A 34 32.23 1.76 -39.22
CA LYS A 34 32.00 0.35 -39.52
C LYS A 34 31.40 0.10 -40.90
N GLY A 35 31.26 1.12 -41.73
CA GLY A 35 30.59 1.02 -43.03
C GLY A 35 29.06 0.80 -42.91
N LYS A 36 28.48 1.06 -41.73
CA LYS A 36 27.06 0.89 -41.40
C LYS A 36 26.34 2.23 -41.29
N ALA A 37 26.77 3.24 -42.05
CA ALA A 37 26.10 4.55 -42.07
C ALA A 37 24.65 4.45 -42.56
N THR A 38 24.39 3.55 -43.51
CA THR A 38 23.08 3.27 -44.10
C THR A 38 22.82 1.75 -44.12
N GLY A 39 21.61 1.34 -44.53
CA GLY A 39 21.26 -0.07 -44.68
C GLY A 39 20.84 -0.76 -43.38
N ALA A 40 20.52 -2.06 -43.49
CA ALA A 40 20.09 -2.88 -42.37
C ALA A 40 21.19 -3.05 -41.32
N LEU A 41 20.79 -3.12 -40.06
CA LEU A 41 21.65 -3.36 -38.91
C LEU A 41 21.36 -4.75 -38.34
N GLU A 42 22.38 -5.35 -37.74
CA GLU A 42 22.27 -6.56 -36.93
C GLU A 42 22.44 -6.24 -35.44
N ILE A 43 22.04 -7.15 -34.57
CA ILE A 43 22.11 -6.91 -33.11
C ILE A 43 23.54 -6.63 -32.65
N GLN A 44 24.54 -7.27 -33.28
CA GLN A 44 25.95 -7.07 -32.95
C GLN A 44 26.43 -5.64 -33.28
N ASP A 45 25.93 -5.05 -34.37
CA ASP A 45 26.25 -3.67 -34.74
C ASP A 45 25.85 -2.70 -33.61
N LEU A 46 24.71 -2.96 -32.95
CA LEU A 46 24.21 -2.17 -31.82
C LEU A 46 24.92 -2.51 -30.50
N LEU A 47 25.19 -3.79 -30.23
CA LEU A 47 25.92 -4.19 -29.02
C LEU A 47 27.32 -3.60 -28.97
N ASP A 48 27.98 -3.47 -30.11
CA ASP A 48 29.28 -2.84 -30.20
C ASP A 48 29.26 -1.32 -29.96
N LEU A 49 28.10 -0.66 -30.10
CA LEU A 49 27.94 0.75 -29.69
C LEU A 49 28.03 0.88 -28.16
N GLY A 50 27.86 -0.21 -27.42
CA GLY A 50 28.05 -0.29 -25.99
C GLY A 50 27.21 0.76 -25.25
N HIS A 51 27.87 1.61 -24.47
CA HIS A 51 27.18 2.61 -23.65
C HIS A 51 26.56 3.76 -24.46
N LEU A 52 26.86 3.88 -25.76
CA LEU A 52 26.23 4.86 -26.64
C LEU A 52 24.78 4.48 -26.93
N ASP A 53 24.50 3.19 -27.08
CA ASP A 53 23.16 2.62 -27.30
C ASP A 53 22.47 2.24 -25.97
N GLN A 54 23.23 1.68 -25.02
CA GLN A 54 22.76 1.19 -23.72
C GLN A 54 23.26 2.12 -22.59
N TYR A 55 22.48 3.15 -22.23
CA TYR A 55 22.96 4.24 -21.36
C TYR A 55 23.25 3.78 -19.94
N HIS A 56 22.45 2.84 -19.48
CA HIS A 56 22.49 2.25 -18.16
C HIS A 56 23.77 1.43 -17.95
N TYR A 57 23.90 0.90 -16.75
CA TYR A 57 25.06 0.11 -16.35
C TYR A 57 24.81 -1.37 -16.69
N PHE A 58 25.88 -2.13 -16.89
CA PHE A 58 25.84 -3.53 -17.33
C PHE A 58 25.27 -3.80 -18.74
N GLY A 59 24.76 -2.79 -19.45
CA GLY A 59 24.33 -2.92 -20.86
C GLY A 59 23.30 -4.03 -21.05
N SER A 60 23.53 -4.92 -22.01
CA SER A 60 22.64 -6.05 -22.31
C SER A 60 22.38 -6.98 -21.12
N GLN A 61 23.31 -7.11 -20.16
CA GLN A 61 23.12 -7.96 -18.98
C GLN A 61 22.02 -7.42 -18.05
N ALA A 62 21.83 -6.09 -17.99
CA ALA A 62 20.71 -5.51 -17.27
C ALA A 62 19.38 -5.75 -18.00
N CYS A 63 19.40 -5.78 -19.34
CA CYS A 63 18.24 -6.15 -20.13
C CYS A 63 17.89 -7.64 -19.94
N ASP A 64 18.87 -8.55 -19.93
CA ASP A 64 18.68 -9.96 -19.60
C ASP A 64 18.11 -10.13 -18.19
N ARG A 65 18.55 -9.30 -17.23
CA ARG A 65 17.98 -9.27 -15.88
C ARG A 65 16.50 -8.89 -15.92
N ALA A 66 16.13 -7.83 -16.62
CA ALA A 66 14.73 -7.42 -16.76
C ALA A 66 13.88 -8.49 -17.45
N ILE A 67 14.39 -9.12 -18.52
CA ILE A 67 13.72 -10.24 -19.21
C ILE A 67 13.41 -11.36 -18.24
N ASN A 68 14.40 -11.78 -17.43
CA ASN A 68 14.25 -12.89 -16.50
C ASN A 68 13.31 -12.56 -15.32
N TYR A 69 13.44 -11.37 -14.72
CA TYR A 69 12.58 -10.96 -13.61
C TYR A 69 11.10 -10.85 -14.00
N LEU A 70 10.84 -10.35 -15.21
CA LEU A 70 9.50 -10.10 -15.71
C LEU A 70 8.94 -11.26 -16.55
N ALA A 71 9.71 -12.34 -16.71
CA ALA A 71 9.39 -13.48 -17.57
C ALA A 71 8.94 -13.06 -18.99
N LEU A 72 9.62 -12.07 -19.58
CA LEU A 72 9.24 -11.49 -20.87
C LEU A 72 9.35 -12.53 -21.99
N ASN A 73 8.32 -12.58 -22.82
CA ASN A 73 8.23 -13.48 -23.96
C ASN A 73 7.51 -12.78 -25.14
N SER A 74 7.34 -13.49 -26.25
CA SER A 74 6.77 -12.91 -27.48
C SER A 74 5.34 -12.41 -27.35
N ASN A 75 4.60 -12.85 -26.33
CA ASN A 75 3.24 -12.38 -26.04
C ASN A 75 3.20 -11.17 -25.09
N SER A 76 4.33 -10.78 -24.51
CA SER A 76 4.39 -9.64 -23.59
C SER A 76 4.27 -8.31 -24.34
N ARG A 77 3.47 -7.39 -23.79
CA ARG A 77 3.43 -5.98 -24.16
C ARG A 77 4.00 -5.14 -23.03
N VAL A 78 5.08 -4.41 -23.31
CA VAL A 78 5.88 -3.70 -22.30
C VAL A 78 5.85 -2.19 -22.56
N LEU A 79 5.75 -1.39 -21.51
CA LEU A 79 5.96 0.06 -21.59
C LEU A 79 7.36 0.40 -21.07
N ASP A 80 8.14 1.11 -21.88
CA ASP A 80 9.48 1.61 -21.53
C ASP A 80 9.44 3.12 -21.29
N ILE A 81 9.73 3.53 -20.05
CA ILE A 81 9.66 4.95 -19.62
C ILE A 81 11.06 5.56 -19.67
N GLY A 82 11.22 6.54 -20.57
CA GLY A 82 12.48 7.20 -20.87
C GLY A 82 13.41 6.32 -21.69
N SER A 83 12.93 5.85 -22.84
CA SER A 83 13.62 4.86 -23.68
C SER A 83 14.97 5.36 -24.24
N GLY A 84 15.24 6.66 -24.18
CA GLY A 84 16.43 7.26 -24.76
C GLY A 84 16.50 6.98 -26.27
N VAL A 85 17.66 6.52 -26.73
CA VAL A 85 17.86 6.11 -28.15
C VAL A 85 17.30 4.72 -28.44
N GLY A 86 16.59 4.07 -27.51
CA GLY A 86 15.87 2.81 -27.73
C GLY A 86 16.70 1.53 -27.63
N GLY A 87 17.93 1.60 -27.13
CA GLY A 87 18.81 0.44 -27.00
C GLY A 87 18.21 -0.71 -26.19
N PRO A 88 17.74 -0.48 -24.94
CA PRO A 88 17.11 -1.53 -24.13
C PRO A 88 15.91 -2.15 -24.84
N ALA A 89 15.01 -1.32 -25.40
CA ALA A 89 13.82 -1.77 -26.11
C ALA A 89 14.16 -2.69 -27.28
N ARG A 90 15.12 -2.30 -28.14
CA ARG A 90 15.57 -3.13 -29.27
C ARG A 90 16.16 -4.45 -28.81
N TYR A 91 17.02 -4.44 -27.79
CA TYR A 91 17.63 -5.67 -27.28
C TYR A 91 16.58 -6.63 -26.70
N ILE A 92 15.66 -6.11 -25.89
CA ILE A 92 14.60 -6.90 -25.25
C ILE A 92 13.65 -7.49 -26.29
N SER A 93 13.17 -6.69 -27.25
CA SER A 93 12.30 -7.18 -28.33
C SER A 93 13.01 -8.19 -29.24
N TYR A 94 14.29 -7.97 -29.55
CA TYR A 94 15.09 -8.91 -30.34
C TYR A 94 15.21 -10.28 -29.64
N LYS A 95 15.48 -10.29 -28.33
CA LYS A 95 15.69 -11.52 -27.54
C LYS A 95 14.41 -12.30 -27.25
N THR A 96 13.31 -11.60 -27.00
CA THR A 96 12.06 -12.22 -26.48
C THR A 96 10.94 -12.27 -27.50
N GLY A 97 11.00 -11.39 -28.50
CA GLY A 97 9.92 -11.15 -29.44
C GLY A 97 8.80 -10.24 -28.93
N CYS A 98 8.89 -9.70 -27.72
CA CYS A 98 7.84 -8.89 -27.11
C CYS A 98 7.61 -7.56 -27.86
N GLN A 99 6.45 -6.96 -27.61
CA GLN A 99 6.10 -5.64 -28.10
C GLN A 99 6.47 -4.58 -27.06
N LEU A 100 6.99 -3.44 -27.50
CA LEU A 100 7.29 -2.31 -26.63
C LEU A 100 6.62 -1.02 -27.12
N GLN A 101 6.00 -0.32 -26.18
CA GLN A 101 5.68 1.09 -26.31
C GLN A 101 6.72 1.89 -25.52
N CYS A 102 7.46 2.74 -26.20
CA CYS A 102 8.50 3.56 -25.62
C CYS A 102 8.00 4.99 -25.47
N VAL A 103 8.20 5.61 -24.30
CA VAL A 103 7.93 7.05 -24.10
C VAL A 103 9.26 7.76 -23.88
N GLU A 104 9.54 8.77 -24.69
CA GLU A 104 10.77 9.56 -24.60
C GLU A 104 10.44 11.05 -24.66
N LEU A 105 11.03 11.84 -23.76
CA LEU A 105 10.79 13.27 -23.68
C LEU A 105 11.34 14.01 -24.90
N ARG A 106 12.49 13.57 -25.40
CA ARG A 106 13.25 14.26 -26.44
C ARG A 106 12.94 13.75 -27.84
N GLN A 107 12.51 14.67 -28.72
CA GLN A 107 12.22 14.35 -30.11
C GLN A 107 13.41 13.78 -30.87
N ASP A 108 14.60 14.36 -30.72
CA ASP A 108 15.80 13.90 -31.42
C ASP A 108 16.27 12.50 -30.99
N PHE A 109 16.04 12.12 -29.73
CA PHE A 109 16.31 10.76 -29.23
C PHE A 109 15.29 9.76 -29.76
N SER A 110 14.01 10.13 -29.77
CA SER A 110 12.93 9.33 -30.35
C SER A 110 13.15 9.08 -31.85
N GLU A 111 13.57 10.10 -32.61
CA GLU A 111 13.83 9.99 -34.06
C GLU A 111 14.96 9.00 -34.38
N ILE A 112 16.12 9.12 -33.73
CA ILE A 112 17.20 8.14 -33.95
C ILE A 112 16.81 6.75 -33.43
N ALA A 113 16.04 6.68 -32.34
CA ALA A 113 15.56 5.40 -31.83
C ALA A 113 14.66 4.70 -32.86
N GLN A 114 13.75 5.44 -33.49
CA GLN A 114 12.89 4.94 -34.56
C GLN A 114 13.70 4.54 -35.80
N GLU A 115 14.66 5.36 -36.23
CA GLU A 115 15.57 5.06 -37.34
C GLU A 115 16.31 3.73 -37.12
N LEU A 116 16.99 3.58 -35.98
CA LEU A 116 17.74 2.37 -35.65
C LEU A 116 16.84 1.14 -35.50
N THR A 117 15.63 1.33 -34.99
CA THR A 117 14.61 0.27 -34.86
C THR A 117 14.13 -0.21 -36.22
N GLN A 118 13.85 0.70 -37.16
CA GLN A 118 13.47 0.36 -38.53
C GLN A 118 14.60 -0.36 -39.27
N ARG A 119 15.85 0.08 -39.10
CA ARG A 119 17.03 -0.55 -39.70
C ARG A 119 17.28 -1.98 -39.18
N MET A 120 16.74 -2.32 -38.00
CA MET A 120 16.74 -3.67 -37.42
C MET A 120 15.50 -4.49 -37.81
N GLY A 121 14.54 -3.92 -38.55
CA GLY A 121 13.26 -4.57 -38.87
C GLY A 121 12.37 -4.82 -37.64
N LEU A 122 12.44 -3.94 -36.63
CA LEU A 122 11.70 -4.06 -35.36
C LEU A 122 10.54 -3.07 -35.24
N ASP A 123 10.28 -2.25 -36.25
CA ASP A 123 9.27 -1.19 -36.27
C ASP A 123 7.83 -1.71 -36.16
N GLY A 124 7.58 -2.97 -36.50
CA GLY A 124 6.30 -3.65 -36.22
C GLY A 124 6.10 -4.07 -34.76
N ARG A 125 7.15 -4.05 -33.93
CA ARG A 125 7.12 -4.49 -32.51
C ARG A 125 7.40 -3.38 -31.52
N ILE A 126 8.11 -2.33 -31.93
CA ILE A 126 8.53 -1.23 -31.06
C ILE A 126 7.99 0.08 -31.62
N GLN A 127 7.22 0.80 -30.80
CA GLN A 127 6.68 2.11 -31.14
C GLN A 127 7.19 3.17 -30.17
N TYR A 128 7.45 4.38 -30.66
CA TYR A 128 7.94 5.49 -29.85
C TYR A 128 6.89 6.60 -29.79
N LEU A 129 6.61 7.08 -28.58
CA LEU A 129 5.81 8.26 -28.29
C LEU A 129 6.74 9.35 -27.77
N THR A 130 6.90 10.42 -28.55
CA THR A 130 7.65 11.58 -28.07
C THR A 130 6.76 12.46 -27.21
N GLY A 131 7.17 12.71 -25.97
CA GLY A 131 6.56 13.71 -25.11
C GLY A 131 6.84 13.50 -23.63
N ASN A 132 6.38 14.45 -22.82
CA ASN A 132 6.43 14.31 -21.38
C ASN A 132 5.39 13.26 -20.94
N ILE A 133 5.85 12.22 -20.22
CA ILE A 133 4.99 11.16 -19.66
C ILE A 133 3.84 11.71 -18.79
N LEU A 134 4.01 12.90 -18.20
CA LEU A 134 3.02 13.58 -17.38
C LEU A 134 2.03 14.46 -18.17
N SER A 135 2.20 14.60 -19.49
CA SER A 135 1.31 15.37 -20.36
C SER A 135 0.03 14.60 -20.67
N SER A 136 -1.10 15.31 -20.78
CA SER A 136 -2.39 14.70 -21.12
C SER A 136 -2.34 13.91 -22.41
N GLN A 137 -1.68 14.43 -23.45
CA GLN A 137 -1.54 13.74 -24.74
C GLN A 137 -0.88 12.36 -24.60
N ILE A 138 0.20 12.24 -23.83
CA ILE A 138 0.87 10.96 -23.60
C ILE A 138 -0.02 10.08 -22.72
N ILE A 139 -0.57 10.62 -21.63
CA ILE A 139 -1.46 9.89 -20.72
C ILE A 139 -2.66 9.29 -21.46
N ASP A 140 -3.29 10.04 -22.37
CA ASP A 140 -4.46 9.59 -23.14
C ASP A 140 -4.09 8.52 -24.18
N SER A 141 -2.85 8.55 -24.67
CA SER A 141 -2.31 7.51 -25.56
C SER A 141 -2.00 6.20 -24.82
N LEU A 142 -1.76 6.26 -23.51
CA LEU A 142 -1.51 5.09 -22.67
C LEU A 142 -2.82 4.52 -22.12
N LEU A 143 -3.39 3.57 -22.86
CA LEU A 143 -4.63 2.88 -22.48
C LEU A 143 -4.50 2.19 -21.11
N PRO A 144 -5.51 2.29 -20.23
CA PRO A 144 -5.53 1.55 -18.97
C PRO A 144 -5.43 0.03 -19.19
N ASN A 145 -4.78 -0.68 -18.26
CA ASN A 145 -4.66 -2.15 -18.27
C ASN A 145 -4.19 -2.74 -19.61
N SER A 146 -3.24 -2.09 -20.29
CA SER A 146 -2.82 -2.47 -21.64
C SER A 146 -1.44 -3.12 -21.68
N PHE A 147 -0.61 -2.92 -20.67
CA PHE A 147 0.76 -3.45 -20.62
C PHE A 147 0.87 -4.59 -19.62
N ASP A 148 1.55 -5.67 -19.99
CA ASP A 148 1.83 -6.78 -19.08
C ASP A 148 2.90 -6.40 -18.06
N ASN A 149 3.90 -5.61 -18.47
CA ASN A 149 4.97 -5.11 -17.60
C ASN A 149 5.42 -3.70 -17.99
N ILE A 150 6.07 -3.00 -17.06
CA ILE A 150 6.71 -1.70 -17.28
C ILE A 150 8.19 -1.82 -16.96
N ILE A 151 9.04 -1.18 -17.76
CA ILE A 151 10.48 -1.05 -17.52
C ILE A 151 10.88 0.43 -17.48
N SER A 152 11.87 0.76 -16.67
CA SER A 152 12.53 2.07 -16.70
C SER A 152 14.00 1.94 -16.26
N PHE A 153 14.92 2.38 -17.11
CA PHE A 153 16.35 2.34 -16.84
C PHE A 153 16.90 3.76 -16.71
N LEU A 154 17.27 4.17 -15.49
CA LEU A 154 17.84 5.49 -15.17
C LEU A 154 17.02 6.65 -15.76
N SER A 155 15.68 6.57 -15.68
CA SER A 155 14.81 7.64 -16.17
C SER A 155 14.03 8.35 -15.08
N LEU A 156 13.46 7.62 -14.13
CA LEU A 156 12.57 8.22 -13.14
C LEU A 156 13.26 9.32 -12.30
N LEU A 157 14.58 9.24 -12.04
CA LEU A 157 15.36 10.31 -11.40
C LEU A 157 15.24 11.70 -12.05
N HIS A 158 14.82 11.78 -13.31
CA HIS A 158 14.62 13.03 -14.03
C HIS A 158 13.20 13.61 -13.85
N ILE A 159 12.30 12.89 -13.15
CA ILE A 159 10.89 13.25 -12.98
C ILE A 159 10.65 13.66 -11.52
N GLU A 160 10.23 14.91 -11.31
CA GLU A 160 9.94 15.47 -9.99
C GLU A 160 8.64 14.88 -9.42
N GLU A 161 7.58 14.80 -10.22
CA GLU A 161 6.26 14.31 -9.81
C GLU A 161 6.20 12.76 -9.78
N ARG A 162 6.99 12.18 -8.87
CA ARG A 162 7.18 10.72 -8.76
C ARG A 162 5.89 9.95 -8.50
N ASP A 163 5.05 10.45 -7.59
CA ASP A 163 3.75 9.87 -7.30
C ASP A 163 2.90 9.80 -8.58
N LYS A 164 2.83 10.90 -9.34
CA LYS A 164 2.01 11.01 -10.54
C LYS A 164 2.47 10.08 -11.66
N VAL A 165 3.79 9.96 -11.90
CA VAL A 165 4.28 9.01 -12.92
C VAL A 165 3.99 7.57 -12.50
N LEU A 166 4.09 7.22 -11.21
CA LEU A 166 3.77 5.88 -10.73
C LEU A 166 2.26 5.59 -10.78
N GLU A 167 1.39 6.56 -10.54
CA GLU A 167 -0.06 6.43 -10.77
C GLU A 167 -0.38 6.14 -12.25
N ILE A 168 0.28 6.84 -13.18
CA ILE A 168 0.15 6.58 -14.63
C ILE A 168 0.61 5.17 -14.95
N CYS A 169 1.75 4.74 -14.40
CA CYS A 169 2.25 3.37 -14.54
C CYS A 169 1.23 2.35 -14.02
N PHE A 170 0.73 2.56 -12.80
CA PHE A 170 -0.25 1.68 -12.16
C PHE A 170 -1.52 1.54 -13.00
N ARG A 171 -2.02 2.65 -13.55
CA ARG A 171 -3.20 2.64 -14.42
C ARG A 171 -2.97 1.89 -15.73
N ALA A 172 -1.81 2.08 -16.36
CA ALA A 172 -1.48 1.49 -17.66
C ALA A 172 -1.16 -0.02 -17.56
N LEU A 173 -0.60 -0.46 -16.43
CA LEU A 173 -0.22 -1.85 -16.15
C LEU A 173 -1.47 -2.74 -15.96
N LYS A 174 -1.45 -3.95 -16.49
CA LYS A 174 -2.45 -4.99 -16.21
C LYS A 174 -2.34 -5.49 -14.78
N GLU A 175 -3.42 -6.07 -14.28
CA GLU A 175 -3.40 -6.82 -13.02
C GLU A 175 -2.33 -7.92 -13.05
N ASN A 176 -1.69 -8.16 -11.90
CA ASN A 176 -0.53 -9.03 -11.75
C ASN A 176 0.71 -8.65 -12.56
N GLY A 177 0.67 -7.56 -13.32
CA GLY A 177 1.84 -7.04 -14.02
C GLY A 177 2.86 -6.46 -13.05
N TYR A 178 4.11 -6.37 -13.51
CA TYR A 178 5.22 -5.83 -12.72
C TYR A 178 5.78 -4.56 -13.36
N ILE A 179 6.26 -3.66 -12.50
CA ILE A 179 7.14 -2.56 -12.88
C ILE A 179 8.56 -2.87 -12.40
N TYR A 180 9.52 -2.74 -13.32
CA TYR A 180 10.95 -2.93 -13.11
C TYR A 180 11.67 -1.60 -13.31
N VAL A 181 12.41 -1.15 -12.30
CA VAL A 181 13.13 0.12 -12.33
C VAL A 181 14.57 -0.08 -11.89
N GLU A 182 15.52 0.39 -12.69
CA GLU A 182 16.90 0.56 -12.23
C GLU A 182 17.21 2.05 -12.10
N ASP A 183 17.44 2.54 -10.87
CA ASP A 183 17.62 3.98 -10.63
C ASP A 183 18.60 4.31 -9.49
N TYR A 184 18.96 5.59 -9.37
CA TYR A 184 19.76 6.14 -8.29
C TYR A 184 18.95 6.22 -7.00
N VAL A 185 19.60 5.92 -5.88
CA VAL A 185 19.05 6.10 -4.54
C VAL A 185 20.02 6.88 -3.65
N ALA A 186 19.49 7.66 -2.72
CA ALA A 186 20.27 8.31 -1.68
C ALA A 186 20.52 7.31 -0.54
N ASN A 187 21.77 7.16 -0.13
CA ASN A 187 22.15 6.31 1.00
C ASN A 187 22.15 7.08 2.33
N CYS A 188 22.12 8.40 2.26
CA CYS A 188 22.06 9.32 3.40
C CYS A 188 21.39 10.63 2.99
N THR A 189 21.19 11.54 3.94
CA THR A 189 20.78 12.91 3.64
C THR A 189 21.82 13.59 2.77
N LEU A 190 21.46 13.91 1.52
CA LEU A 190 22.37 14.52 0.56
C LEU A 190 22.65 15.99 0.93
N THR A 191 23.93 16.37 0.91
CA THR A 191 24.35 17.76 1.12
C THR A 191 23.90 18.65 -0.05
N PRO A 192 23.81 19.98 0.13
CA PRO A 192 23.49 20.91 -0.95
C PRO A 192 24.41 20.75 -2.17
N GLU A 193 25.69 20.52 -1.97
CA GLU A 193 26.69 20.38 -3.04
C GLU A 193 26.44 19.12 -3.87
N VAL A 194 26.12 17.99 -3.22
CA VAL A 194 25.74 16.75 -3.89
C VAL A 194 24.46 16.93 -4.69
N LYS A 195 23.44 17.59 -4.11
CA LYS A 195 22.16 17.89 -4.79
C LYS A 195 22.38 18.78 -6.02
N THR A 196 23.19 19.83 -5.91
CA THR A 196 23.55 20.70 -7.03
C THR A 196 24.29 19.92 -8.11
N THR A 197 25.24 19.06 -7.74
CA THR A 197 25.97 18.21 -8.69
C THR A 197 25.03 17.26 -9.44
N LEU A 198 24.10 16.61 -8.73
CA LEU A 198 23.08 15.74 -9.31
C LEU A 198 22.20 16.49 -10.32
N ARG A 199 21.72 17.68 -9.97
CA ARG A 199 20.91 18.52 -10.85
C ARG A 199 21.70 19.04 -12.06
N GLU A 200 22.93 19.50 -11.88
CA GLU A 200 23.67 20.14 -12.96
C GLU A 200 24.31 19.15 -13.93
N VAL A 201 24.85 18.04 -13.42
CA VAL A 201 25.61 17.06 -14.21
C VAL A 201 24.72 15.92 -14.69
N PHE A 202 23.86 15.38 -13.81
CA PHE A 202 22.97 14.28 -14.16
C PHE A 202 21.57 14.75 -14.56
N LYS A 203 21.25 16.04 -14.45
CA LYS A 203 19.91 16.56 -14.75
C LYS A 203 18.81 15.82 -13.99
N SER A 204 19.11 15.30 -12.80
CA SER A 204 18.10 14.68 -11.96
C SER A 204 17.21 15.76 -11.35
N ALA A 205 15.92 15.48 -11.24
CA ALA A 205 14.97 16.30 -10.50
C ALA A 205 15.28 16.18 -8.99
N TYR A 206 15.19 14.96 -8.46
CA TYR A 206 15.71 14.58 -7.15
C TYR A 206 16.04 13.08 -7.09
N VAL A 207 16.85 12.69 -6.10
CA VAL A 207 17.24 11.30 -5.84
C VAL A 207 16.68 10.87 -4.48
N PRO A 208 15.63 10.03 -4.44
CA PRO A 208 15.01 9.60 -3.19
C PRO A 208 15.86 8.59 -2.42
N THR A 209 15.61 8.43 -1.12
CA THR A 209 16.07 7.24 -0.38
C THR A 209 15.27 6.00 -0.82
N ARG A 210 15.74 4.80 -0.46
CA ARG A 210 14.98 3.55 -0.70
C ARG A 210 13.60 3.59 -0.04
N GLU A 211 13.51 4.12 1.18
CA GLU A 211 12.25 4.24 1.91
C GLU A 211 11.29 5.21 1.23
N THR A 212 11.81 6.36 0.79
CA THR A 212 11.02 7.33 0.02
C THR A 212 10.49 6.71 -1.29
N TYR A 213 11.31 5.94 -2.02
CA TYR A 213 10.84 5.20 -3.19
C TYR A 213 9.73 4.20 -2.83
N ARG A 214 9.90 3.44 -1.75
CA ARG A 214 8.91 2.46 -1.29
C ARG A 214 7.56 3.14 -1.07
N HIS A 215 7.54 4.27 -0.36
CA HIS A 215 6.30 5.02 -0.13
C HIS A 215 5.67 5.55 -1.42
N HIS A 216 6.47 5.99 -2.41
CA HIS A 216 5.93 6.38 -3.72
C HIS A 216 5.21 5.21 -4.42
N PHE A 217 5.78 4.00 -4.38
CA PHE A 217 5.14 2.80 -4.93
C PHE A 217 3.87 2.40 -4.15
N GLU A 218 3.92 2.42 -2.81
CA GLU A 218 2.77 2.09 -1.95
C GLU A 218 1.60 3.04 -2.16
N ARG A 219 1.87 4.36 -2.22
CA ARG A 219 0.85 5.39 -2.50
C ARG A 219 0.18 5.20 -3.86
N ALA A 220 0.93 4.78 -4.87
CA ALA A 220 0.38 4.47 -6.19
C ALA A 220 -0.40 3.14 -6.24
N GLY A 221 -0.39 2.33 -5.17
CA GLY A 221 -1.14 1.09 -5.05
C GLY A 221 -0.36 -0.20 -5.38
N PHE A 222 0.95 -0.11 -5.62
CA PHE A 222 1.77 -1.29 -5.86
C PHE A 222 2.02 -2.10 -4.58
N THR A 223 2.15 -3.42 -4.73
CA THR A 223 2.48 -4.38 -3.68
C THR A 223 3.77 -5.13 -4.01
N ASP A 224 4.22 -6.02 -3.12
CA ASP A 224 5.40 -6.89 -3.32
C ASP A 224 6.68 -6.12 -3.72
N ILE A 225 6.88 -4.95 -3.12
CA ILE A 225 7.96 -4.02 -3.49
C ILE A 225 9.31 -4.55 -2.98
N CYS A 226 10.14 -5.01 -3.92
CA CYS A 226 11.48 -5.54 -3.69
C CYS A 226 12.56 -4.54 -4.13
N PHE A 227 13.61 -4.41 -3.32
CA PHE A 227 14.80 -3.62 -3.65
C PHE A 227 16.03 -4.51 -3.65
N ILE A 228 16.84 -4.39 -4.69
CA ILE A 228 18.14 -5.05 -4.82
C ILE A 228 19.21 -3.98 -4.97
N ASP A 229 20.19 -4.02 -4.08
CA ASP A 229 21.29 -3.06 -4.10
C ASP A 229 22.24 -3.34 -5.27
N LEU A 230 22.35 -2.38 -6.19
CA LEU A 230 23.26 -2.44 -7.34
C LEU A 230 24.52 -1.59 -7.13
N THR A 231 24.68 -0.94 -5.97
CA THR A 231 25.72 0.06 -5.70
C THR A 231 27.13 -0.46 -5.94
N THR A 232 27.48 -1.62 -5.40
CA THR A 232 28.82 -2.22 -5.58
C THR A 232 29.10 -2.51 -7.06
N GLY A 233 28.11 -3.04 -7.76
CA GLY A 233 28.20 -3.32 -9.18
C GLY A 233 28.39 -2.05 -10.02
N TRP A 234 27.59 -1.02 -9.76
CA TRP A 234 27.66 0.26 -10.47
C TRP A 234 28.92 1.05 -10.16
N LYS A 235 29.43 0.98 -8.92
CA LYS A 235 30.76 1.52 -8.55
C LYS A 235 31.84 0.98 -9.48
N ARG A 236 31.88 -0.36 -9.65
CA ARG A 236 32.82 -1.02 -10.56
C ARG A 236 32.61 -0.57 -12.01
N CYS A 237 31.38 -0.65 -12.53
CA CYS A 237 31.09 -0.26 -13.92
C CYS A 237 31.45 1.19 -14.22
N LYS A 238 31.22 2.12 -13.29
CA LYS A 238 31.58 3.54 -13.45
C LYS A 238 33.08 3.75 -13.44
N ALA A 239 33.81 3.08 -12.55
CA ALA A 239 35.26 3.15 -12.50
C ALA A 239 35.87 2.63 -13.82
N GLU A 240 35.45 1.45 -14.28
CA GLU A 240 35.90 0.86 -15.55
C GLU A 240 35.53 1.74 -16.75
N ARG A 241 34.31 2.29 -16.79
CA ARG A 241 33.85 3.19 -17.86
C ARG A 241 34.70 4.46 -17.92
N TYR A 242 34.99 5.09 -16.79
CA TYR A 242 35.81 6.29 -16.74
C TYR A 242 37.26 6.01 -17.14
N GLN A 243 37.83 4.90 -16.66
CA GLN A 243 39.18 4.47 -17.01
C GLN A 243 39.31 4.24 -18.53
N LYS A 244 38.46 3.37 -19.10
CA LYS A 244 38.45 3.10 -20.55
C LYS A 244 38.28 4.37 -21.37
N PHE A 245 37.40 5.27 -20.94
CA PHE A 245 37.19 6.53 -21.67
C PHE A 245 38.43 7.43 -21.65
N THR A 246 39.15 7.47 -20.52
CA THR A 246 40.38 8.26 -20.37
C THR A 246 41.54 7.65 -21.16
N GLU A 247 41.66 6.32 -21.18
CA GLU A 247 42.63 5.60 -22.01
C GLU A 247 42.39 5.84 -23.51
N SER A 248 41.13 6.04 -23.92
CA SER A 248 40.74 6.39 -25.30
C SER A 248 40.81 7.89 -25.62
N LYS A 249 41.54 8.71 -24.86
CA LYS A 249 41.53 10.18 -25.00
C LYS A 249 41.86 10.66 -26.42
N GLU A 250 42.99 10.24 -26.96
CA GLU A 250 43.46 10.72 -28.28
C GLU A 250 42.49 10.34 -29.40
N GLU A 251 42.02 9.09 -29.40
CA GLU A 251 41.03 8.59 -30.36
C GLU A 251 39.69 9.32 -30.21
N SER A 252 39.23 9.55 -28.98
CA SER A 252 37.98 10.26 -28.71
C SER A 252 38.04 11.72 -29.13
N ILE A 253 39.14 12.43 -28.88
CA ILE A 253 39.33 13.82 -29.33
C ILE A 253 39.36 13.87 -30.86
N LYS A 254 40.09 12.94 -31.50
CA LYS A 254 40.14 12.86 -32.96
C LYS A 254 38.77 12.62 -33.59
N LEU A 255 37.91 11.83 -32.94
CA LEU A 255 36.62 11.44 -33.48
C LEU A 255 35.49 12.43 -33.14
N PHE A 256 35.53 13.02 -31.95
CA PHE A 256 34.42 13.80 -31.40
C PHE A 256 34.78 15.26 -31.09
N GLY A 257 36.06 15.64 -31.14
CA GLY A 257 36.52 16.96 -30.72
C GLY A 257 36.81 17.06 -29.22
N GLU A 258 37.62 18.06 -28.86
CA GLU A 258 38.10 18.27 -27.49
C GLU A 258 36.96 18.64 -26.53
N ASP A 259 36.04 19.52 -26.94
CA ASP A 259 34.92 19.96 -26.11
C ASP A 259 33.99 18.80 -25.69
N ILE A 260 33.65 17.90 -26.63
CA ILE A 260 32.84 16.72 -26.35
C ILE A 260 33.60 15.76 -25.44
N PHE A 261 34.90 15.56 -25.67
CA PHE A 261 35.72 14.72 -24.81
C PHE A 261 35.71 15.25 -23.37
N GLU A 262 35.99 16.54 -23.17
CA GLU A 262 36.03 17.14 -21.84
C GLU A 262 34.67 17.12 -21.14
N HIS A 263 33.58 17.40 -21.87
CA HIS A 263 32.23 17.29 -21.33
C HIS A 263 31.90 15.87 -20.84
N ARG A 264 32.20 14.86 -21.66
CA ARG A 264 31.96 13.44 -21.31
C ARG A 264 32.89 12.97 -20.19
N SER A 265 34.14 13.41 -20.21
CA SER A 265 35.14 13.12 -19.18
C SER A 265 34.65 13.64 -17.83
N ARG A 266 34.14 14.88 -17.78
CA ARG A 266 33.50 15.45 -16.59
C ARG A 266 32.33 14.59 -16.12
N LEU A 267 31.40 14.23 -17.00
CA LEU A 267 30.24 13.40 -16.64
C LEU A 267 30.65 12.06 -16.02
N TYR A 268 31.60 11.35 -16.63
CA TYR A 268 32.06 10.05 -16.15
C TYR A 268 32.89 10.16 -14.87
N ARG A 269 33.76 11.17 -14.76
CA ARG A 269 34.55 11.45 -13.55
C ARG A 269 33.65 11.73 -12.36
N VAL A 270 32.75 12.71 -12.50
CA VAL A 270 31.79 13.07 -11.44
C VAL A 270 30.92 11.87 -11.07
N GLY A 271 30.45 11.10 -12.06
CA GLY A 271 29.65 9.91 -11.80
C GLY A 271 30.37 8.82 -11.03
N ARG A 272 31.66 8.61 -11.31
CA ARG A 272 32.54 7.71 -10.53
C ARG A 272 32.72 8.24 -9.11
N ASP A 273 33.10 9.51 -8.97
CA ASP A 273 33.45 10.12 -7.68
C ASP A 273 32.26 10.14 -6.72
N MET A 274 31.07 10.50 -7.20
CA MET A 274 29.85 10.49 -6.39
C MET A 274 29.50 9.08 -5.88
N PHE A 275 29.65 8.06 -6.71
CA PHE A 275 29.41 6.67 -6.28
C PHE A 275 30.49 6.20 -5.31
N GLN A 276 31.76 6.56 -5.53
CA GLN A 276 32.86 6.25 -4.60
C GLN A 276 32.66 6.92 -3.23
N GLY A 277 32.19 8.17 -3.21
CA GLY A 277 31.86 8.91 -1.99
C GLY A 277 30.73 8.30 -1.16
N GLY A 278 29.89 7.46 -1.76
CA GLY A 278 28.92 6.61 -1.03
C GLY A 278 27.61 7.28 -0.65
N SER A 279 27.45 8.60 -0.81
CA SER A 279 26.19 9.30 -0.52
C SER A 279 25.04 8.88 -1.43
N ILE A 280 25.35 8.40 -2.63
CA ILE A 280 24.40 7.83 -3.58
C ILE A 280 24.75 6.36 -3.90
N GLY A 281 23.72 5.60 -4.25
CA GLY A 281 23.80 4.21 -4.66
C GLY A 281 22.94 3.93 -5.89
N GLY A 282 22.93 2.67 -6.30
CA GLY A 282 22.04 2.15 -7.34
C GLY A 282 21.07 1.14 -6.75
N ALA A 283 19.85 1.11 -7.24
CA ALA A 283 18.85 0.12 -6.87
C ALA A 283 18.17 -0.44 -8.11
N LEU A 284 17.94 -1.75 -8.09
CA LEU A 284 16.87 -2.39 -8.84
C LEU A 284 15.64 -2.44 -7.94
N ILE A 285 14.52 -1.94 -8.43
CA ILE A 285 13.21 -1.95 -7.78
C ILE A 285 12.27 -2.77 -8.64
N VAL A 286 11.59 -3.75 -8.03
CA VAL A 286 10.50 -4.49 -8.66
C VAL A 286 9.27 -4.33 -7.79
N ALA A 287 8.14 -3.97 -8.38
CA ALA A 287 6.87 -3.85 -7.68
C ALA A 287 5.74 -4.43 -8.54
N LYS A 288 4.70 -4.95 -7.89
CA LYS A 288 3.59 -5.66 -8.54
C LYS A 288 2.32 -4.82 -8.47
N LYS A 289 1.56 -4.74 -9.55
CA LYS A 289 0.15 -4.33 -9.46
C LYS A 289 -0.65 -5.52 -8.95
N PRO A 290 -1.27 -5.44 -7.76
CA PRO A 290 -2.05 -6.57 -7.24
C PRO A 290 -3.17 -6.90 -8.22
N SER A 291 -3.55 -8.18 -8.30
CA SER A 291 -4.85 -8.50 -8.88
C SER A 291 -5.91 -7.88 -8.01
N VAL A 292 -6.78 -7.06 -8.60
CA VAL A 292 -8.06 -6.80 -7.97
C VAL A 292 -8.74 -8.17 -7.96
N ALA A 293 -9.17 -8.65 -6.79
CA ALA A 293 -10.05 -9.82 -6.79
C ALA A 293 -11.21 -9.46 -7.73
N GLN A 294 -11.42 -10.23 -8.80
CA GLN A 294 -12.61 -10.06 -9.60
C GLN A 294 -13.79 -10.24 -8.65
N ILE A 295 -14.40 -9.13 -8.24
CA ILE A 295 -15.72 -9.15 -7.66
C ILE A 295 -16.59 -9.57 -8.84
N HIS A 296 -16.80 -10.88 -9.01
CA HIS A 296 -17.90 -11.37 -9.81
C HIS A 296 -19.11 -10.55 -9.39
N LEU A 297 -19.85 -9.96 -10.33
CA LEU A 297 -21.14 -9.37 -10.04
C LEU A 297 -21.93 -10.43 -9.29
N ILE A 298 -21.99 -10.28 -7.97
CA ILE A 298 -22.69 -11.19 -7.10
C ILE A 298 -24.15 -11.00 -7.50
N PRO A 299 -24.85 -12.03 -8.02
CA PRO A 299 -26.26 -11.88 -8.39
C PRO A 299 -27.01 -11.28 -7.19
N GLU A 300 -27.93 -10.33 -7.40
CA GLU A 300 -28.69 -9.71 -6.29
C GLU A 300 -29.35 -10.76 -5.38
N THR A 301 -29.69 -11.92 -5.95
CA THR A 301 -30.23 -13.08 -5.24
C THR A 301 -29.32 -13.60 -4.11
N TYR A 302 -28.02 -13.35 -4.15
CA TYR A 302 -27.05 -13.79 -3.14
C TYR A 302 -27.18 -13.02 -1.81
N PHE A 303 -27.69 -11.79 -1.84
CA PHE A 303 -27.99 -10.98 -0.66
C PHE A 303 -29.46 -11.02 -0.24
N SER A 304 -30.32 -11.68 -1.03
CA SER A 304 -31.77 -11.75 -0.80
C SER A 304 -32.19 -12.76 0.28
N VAL A 305 -31.29 -13.64 0.73
CA VAL A 305 -31.57 -14.63 1.77
C VAL A 305 -31.15 -14.08 3.12
N PHE A 306 -32.14 -13.88 3.98
CA PHE A 306 -31.95 -13.41 5.35
C PHE A 306 -32.21 -14.52 6.36
N THR A 307 -31.43 -14.51 7.44
CA THR A 307 -31.66 -15.34 8.63
C THR A 307 -31.89 -14.46 9.84
N SER A 308 -32.73 -14.93 10.75
CA SER A 308 -32.95 -14.23 12.01
C SER A 308 -31.74 -14.45 12.91
N VAL A 309 -31.22 -13.37 13.45
CA VAL A 309 -30.10 -13.33 14.38
C VAL A 309 -30.55 -12.61 15.63
N TYR A 310 -30.29 -13.23 16.77
CA TYR A 310 -30.32 -12.62 18.08
C TYR A 310 -28.91 -12.68 18.67
N ASN A 311 -28.45 -11.57 19.21
CA ASN A 311 -27.16 -11.49 19.86
C ASN A 311 -27.23 -10.59 21.09
N GLU A 312 -26.83 -11.14 22.20
CA GLU A 312 -26.71 -10.46 23.47
C GLU A 312 -25.30 -10.72 24.03
N GLN A 313 -24.53 -9.65 24.22
CA GLN A 313 -23.16 -9.73 24.67
C GLN A 313 -22.88 -8.75 25.80
N TYR A 314 -22.10 -9.21 26.77
CA TYR A 314 -21.71 -8.48 27.97
C TYR A 314 -20.20 -8.50 28.12
N HIS A 315 -19.64 -7.35 28.48
CA HIS A 315 -18.21 -7.21 28.77
C HIS A 315 -18.06 -6.47 30.09
N PHE A 316 -17.44 -7.10 31.07
CA PHE A 316 -17.25 -6.57 32.42
C PHE A 316 -15.77 -6.32 32.67
N PHE A 317 -15.42 -5.08 32.99
CA PHE A 317 -14.06 -4.63 33.30
C PHE A 317 -13.94 -4.55 34.82
N LEU A 318 -13.22 -5.49 35.42
CA LEU A 318 -13.12 -5.66 36.86
C LEU A 318 -12.10 -4.69 37.47
N GLU A 319 -12.23 -4.43 38.78
CA GLU A 319 -11.31 -3.57 39.54
C GLU A 319 -9.85 -4.04 39.50
N ASP A 320 -9.60 -5.35 39.34
CA ASP A 320 -8.25 -5.90 39.19
C ASP A 320 -7.66 -5.75 37.77
N GLY A 321 -8.42 -5.13 36.86
CA GLY A 321 -8.06 -4.93 35.46
C GLY A 321 -8.38 -6.12 34.56
N SER A 322 -8.96 -7.20 35.07
CA SER A 322 -9.40 -8.32 34.23
C SER A 322 -10.67 -8.01 33.44
N LEU A 323 -10.88 -8.77 32.38
CA LEU A 323 -12.05 -8.72 31.51
C LEU A 323 -12.80 -10.06 31.59
N LEU A 324 -14.08 -9.98 31.90
CA LEU A 324 -15.04 -11.07 31.71
C LEU A 324 -15.95 -10.74 30.53
N ALA A 325 -15.87 -11.51 29.46
CA ALA A 325 -16.73 -11.39 28.29
C ALA A 325 -17.70 -12.57 28.21
N LEU A 326 -18.99 -12.30 28.02
CA LEU A 326 -20.07 -13.29 27.88
C LEU A 326 -20.89 -12.98 26.63
N ARG A 327 -21.36 -14.03 25.95
CA ARG A 327 -22.19 -13.90 24.75
C ARG A 327 -23.22 -15.02 24.68
N HIS A 328 -24.45 -14.64 24.38
CA HIS A 328 -25.50 -15.51 23.85
C HIS A 328 -25.80 -15.09 22.42
N PHE A 329 -25.61 -16.02 21.49
CA PHE A 329 -25.77 -15.78 20.07
C PHE A 329 -26.66 -16.87 19.47
N LYS A 330 -27.73 -16.45 18.81
CA LYS A 330 -28.76 -17.36 18.30
C LYS A 330 -29.13 -17.01 16.87
N THR A 331 -29.22 -18.04 16.05
CA THR A 331 -29.81 -18.01 14.71
C THR A 331 -30.86 -19.11 14.60
N LYS A 332 -31.50 -19.25 13.44
CA LYS A 332 -32.37 -20.40 13.16
C LYS A 332 -31.67 -21.76 13.28
N THR A 333 -30.35 -21.80 13.11
CA THR A 333 -29.59 -23.04 13.00
C THR A 333 -28.53 -23.19 14.09
N LEU A 334 -28.17 -22.14 14.82
CA LEU A 334 -27.16 -22.19 15.87
C LEU A 334 -27.65 -21.47 17.11
N GLU A 335 -27.52 -22.10 18.28
CA GLU A 335 -27.62 -21.42 19.57
C GLU A 335 -26.28 -21.62 20.27
N HIS A 336 -25.57 -20.51 20.49
CA HIS A 336 -24.19 -20.47 20.94
C HIS A 336 -24.05 -19.63 22.21
N TYR A 337 -23.37 -20.21 23.18
CA TYR A 337 -22.94 -19.55 24.41
C TYR A 337 -21.42 -19.56 24.46
N SER A 338 -20.84 -18.41 24.80
CA SER A 338 -19.41 -18.33 25.11
C SER A 338 -19.15 -17.40 26.28
N ALA A 339 -18.18 -17.77 27.10
CA ALA A 339 -17.65 -16.90 28.14
C ALA A 339 -16.15 -17.08 28.27
N TRP A 340 -15.45 -15.97 28.50
CA TRP A 340 -14.01 -15.92 28.51
C TRP A 340 -13.53 -14.90 29.55
N TRP A 341 -12.50 -15.27 30.30
CA TRP A 341 -11.88 -14.44 31.33
C TRP A 341 -10.43 -14.16 30.98
N SER A 342 -10.02 -12.91 31.00
CA SER A 342 -8.65 -12.49 30.69
C SER A 342 -8.07 -11.51 31.69
N ASP A 343 -6.79 -11.65 31.99
CA ASP A 343 -6.04 -10.67 32.78
C ASP A 343 -5.17 -9.77 31.89
N THR A 344 -4.58 -8.73 32.49
CA THR A 344 -3.66 -7.80 31.83
C THR A 344 -2.24 -8.36 31.63
N LYS A 345 -1.97 -9.58 32.11
CA LYS A 345 -0.70 -10.30 31.91
C LYS A 345 -0.76 -11.23 30.70
N GLY A 346 -1.91 -11.31 30.05
CA GLY A 346 -2.17 -12.13 28.88
C GLY A 346 -2.57 -13.56 29.17
N ASN A 347 -2.95 -13.87 30.42
CA ASN A 347 -3.59 -15.13 30.74
C ASN A 347 -5.07 -15.06 30.37
N SER A 348 -5.54 -16.12 29.73
CA SER A 348 -6.85 -16.17 29.12
C SER A 348 -7.46 -17.54 29.34
N ARG A 349 -8.62 -17.59 29.99
CA ARG A 349 -9.33 -18.82 30.31
C ARG A 349 -10.70 -18.83 29.63
N GLU A 350 -10.90 -19.78 28.73
CA GLU A 350 -12.24 -20.10 28.21
C GLU A 350 -13.04 -20.76 29.34
N LEU A 351 -14.17 -20.15 29.70
CA LEU A 351 -15.08 -20.68 30.72
C LEU A 351 -16.14 -21.57 30.06
N ILE A 352 -16.64 -21.16 28.90
CA ILE A 352 -17.53 -21.96 28.08
C ILE A 352 -17.44 -21.56 26.60
N ASN A 353 -17.63 -22.54 25.73
CA ASN A 353 -17.81 -22.34 24.29
C ASN A 353 -18.62 -23.50 23.69
N THR A 354 -19.86 -23.22 23.25
CA THR A 354 -20.75 -24.26 22.72
C THR A 354 -20.70 -24.42 21.21
N SER A 355 -19.72 -23.81 20.51
CA SER A 355 -19.66 -23.77 19.03
C SER A 355 -19.66 -25.15 18.35
N GLU A 356 -19.39 -26.23 19.09
CA GLU A 356 -19.40 -27.61 18.61
C GLU A 356 -20.27 -28.58 19.44
N GLN A 357 -21.01 -28.07 20.44
CA GLN A 357 -21.81 -28.89 21.34
C GLN A 357 -23.27 -28.95 20.86
N ARG A 358 -23.93 -30.11 21.00
CA ARG A 358 -25.34 -30.34 20.64
C ARG A 358 -26.34 -29.92 21.73
N SER A 359 -25.87 -29.40 22.87
CA SER A 359 -26.72 -29.11 24.02
C SER A 359 -27.63 -27.91 23.74
N SER A 360 -28.93 -28.08 23.95
CA SER A 360 -29.95 -27.03 23.87
C SER A 360 -30.22 -26.37 25.23
N ASN A 361 -29.54 -26.79 26.30
CA ASN A 361 -29.76 -26.21 27.62
C ASN A 361 -29.05 -24.86 27.72
N PRO A 362 -29.68 -23.83 28.32
CA PRO A 362 -29.03 -22.57 28.55
C PRO A 362 -27.88 -22.77 29.53
N HIS A 363 -26.68 -22.39 29.11
CA HIS A 363 -25.48 -22.41 29.95
C HIS A 363 -25.24 -21.06 30.65
N ILE A 364 -25.79 -19.99 30.09
CA ILE A 364 -25.81 -18.66 30.69
C ILE A 364 -27.29 -18.31 30.90
N SER A 365 -27.70 -18.11 32.15
CA SER A 365 -29.03 -17.60 32.47
C SER A 365 -28.97 -16.10 32.70
N ILE A 366 -29.83 -15.35 32.01
CA ILE A 366 -29.90 -13.88 32.12
C ILE A 366 -31.31 -13.54 32.58
N GLU A 367 -31.43 -13.05 33.81
CA GLU A 367 -32.68 -12.54 34.37
C GLU A 367 -32.56 -11.03 34.52
N LYS A 368 -33.40 -10.26 33.84
CA LYS A 368 -33.30 -8.79 33.89
C LYS A 368 -34.65 -8.10 33.75
N ASN A 369 -34.72 -6.91 34.32
CA ASN A 369 -35.74 -5.91 34.05
C ASN A 369 -35.08 -4.68 33.36
N ASN A 370 -35.78 -3.56 33.26
CA ASN A 370 -35.27 -2.36 32.57
C ASN A 370 -34.09 -1.67 33.29
N GLN A 371 -33.87 -1.96 34.58
CA GLN A 371 -32.91 -1.27 35.43
C GLN A 371 -31.84 -2.20 35.99
N THR A 372 -32.17 -3.46 36.30
CA THR A 372 -31.25 -4.41 36.92
C THR A 372 -31.31 -5.78 36.26
N GLY A 373 -30.24 -6.56 36.42
CA GLY A 373 -30.24 -7.95 36.03
C GLY A 373 -29.17 -8.80 36.72
N THR A 374 -29.34 -10.09 36.59
CA THR A 374 -28.47 -11.14 37.10
C THR A 374 -28.09 -12.07 35.96
N ILE A 375 -26.79 -12.34 35.82
CA ILE A 375 -26.25 -13.34 34.89
C ILE A 375 -25.63 -14.45 35.72
N CYS A 376 -26.06 -15.69 35.52
CA CYS A 376 -25.42 -16.85 36.16
C CYS A 376 -24.76 -17.74 35.10
N LEU A 377 -23.54 -18.17 35.40
CA LEU A 377 -22.79 -19.18 34.65
C LEU A 377 -22.39 -20.28 35.65
N PRO A 378 -23.26 -21.30 35.85
CA PRO A 378 -23.05 -22.35 36.84
C PRO A 378 -21.76 -23.15 36.63
N GLU A 379 -21.36 -23.37 35.37
CA GLU A 379 -20.15 -24.13 35.00
C GLU A 379 -18.86 -23.48 35.51
N ALA A 380 -18.90 -22.18 35.80
CA ALA A 380 -17.77 -21.43 36.32
C ALA A 380 -17.99 -20.91 37.75
N ASN A 381 -19.08 -21.32 38.43
CA ASN A 381 -19.50 -20.79 39.73
C ASN A 381 -19.45 -19.26 39.77
N LEU A 382 -20.06 -18.66 38.76
CA LEU A 382 -20.00 -17.23 38.47
C LEU A 382 -21.42 -16.64 38.45
N GLU A 383 -21.61 -15.55 39.19
CA GLU A 383 -22.81 -14.71 39.14
C GLU A 383 -22.42 -13.24 38.96
N VAL A 384 -23.12 -12.53 38.07
CA VAL A 384 -22.95 -11.09 37.87
C VAL A 384 -24.28 -10.41 38.13
N GLN A 385 -24.31 -9.51 39.11
CA GLN A 385 -25.43 -8.61 39.34
C GLN A 385 -25.08 -7.25 38.73
N PHE A 386 -25.99 -6.66 37.97
CA PHE A 386 -25.74 -5.37 37.32
C PHE A 386 -26.94 -4.42 37.37
N GLU A 387 -26.64 -3.13 37.37
CA GLU A 387 -27.57 -2.02 37.19
C GLU A 387 -27.25 -1.26 35.90
N VAL A 388 -28.27 -1.04 35.07
CA VAL A 388 -28.19 -0.28 33.82
C VAL A 388 -28.25 1.21 34.13
N THR A 389 -27.12 1.90 33.99
CA THR A 389 -27.05 3.34 34.29
C THR A 389 -27.26 4.24 33.07
N ALA A 390 -27.01 3.71 31.86
CA ALA A 390 -27.29 4.39 30.61
C ALA A 390 -27.72 3.38 29.55
N GLN A 391 -28.73 3.73 28.75
CA GLN A 391 -29.18 2.94 27.62
C GLN A 391 -29.47 3.85 26.43
N PHE A 392 -29.01 3.41 25.25
CA PHE A 392 -29.27 4.07 23.99
C PHE A 392 -29.76 3.06 22.98
N THR A 393 -30.79 3.42 22.23
CA THR A 393 -31.40 2.57 21.21
C THR A 393 -31.52 3.34 19.91
N TRP A 394 -31.09 2.74 18.81
CA TRP A 394 -31.25 3.33 17.49
C TRP A 394 -31.45 2.27 16.43
N GLY A 395 -32.14 2.67 15.36
CA GLY A 395 -32.20 1.91 14.11
C GLY A 395 -30.91 2.08 13.32
N VAL A 396 -30.53 1.06 12.55
CA VAL A 396 -29.42 1.21 11.61
C VAL A 396 -29.89 2.07 10.41
N PRO A 397 -29.25 3.22 10.13
CA PRO A 397 -29.67 4.11 9.04
C PRO A 397 -29.54 3.44 7.68
N GLY A 398 -30.57 3.53 6.84
CA GLY A 398 -30.56 3.02 5.47
C GLY A 398 -31.08 1.61 5.28
N GLU A 399 -31.52 0.92 6.34
CA GLU A 399 -32.10 -0.42 6.25
C GLU A 399 -33.63 -0.38 6.13
N GLU A 400 -34.21 -1.16 5.21
CA GLU A 400 -35.66 -1.23 4.97
C GLU A 400 -36.45 -1.67 6.22
N ASN A 401 -35.85 -2.49 7.10
CA ASN A 401 -36.52 -3.08 8.26
C ASN A 401 -36.20 -2.40 9.60
N GLN A 402 -35.40 -1.31 9.60
CA GLN A 402 -35.01 -0.52 10.79
C GLN A 402 -34.85 -1.34 12.10
N ARG A 403 -33.94 -2.31 12.10
CA ARG A 403 -33.65 -3.12 13.30
C ARG A 403 -33.11 -2.26 14.43
N SER A 404 -33.64 -2.47 15.64
CA SER A 404 -33.20 -1.74 16.83
C SER A 404 -31.97 -2.40 17.44
N VAL A 405 -30.91 -1.63 17.63
CA VAL A 405 -29.73 -2.05 18.39
C VAL A 405 -29.75 -1.31 19.72
N ILE A 406 -29.63 -2.06 20.81
CA ILE A 406 -29.57 -1.53 22.16
C ILE A 406 -28.10 -1.56 22.59
N HIS A 407 -27.62 -0.42 23.06
CA HIS A 407 -26.33 -0.32 23.75
C HIS A 407 -26.58 0.17 25.16
N GLN A 408 -26.03 -0.55 26.12
CA GLN A 408 -25.99 -0.16 27.52
C GLN A 408 -24.51 0.08 27.85
N PRO A 409 -24.01 1.29 27.55
CA PRO A 409 -22.57 1.52 27.58
C PRO A 409 -21.99 1.50 28.99
N GLN A 410 -22.82 1.64 30.01
CA GLN A 410 -22.39 1.64 31.40
C GLN A 410 -23.34 0.83 32.28
N LEU A 411 -22.84 -0.30 32.77
CA LEU A 411 -23.45 -1.14 33.77
C LEU A 411 -22.63 -1.07 35.06
N GLN A 412 -23.26 -0.76 36.19
CA GLN A 412 -22.60 -0.92 37.49
C GLN A 412 -22.78 -2.36 37.94
N CYS A 413 -21.68 -3.10 38.11
CA CYS A 413 -21.73 -4.55 38.28
C CYS A 413 -21.02 -5.01 39.54
N THR A 414 -21.52 -6.09 40.11
CA THR A 414 -20.85 -6.90 41.13
C THR A 414 -20.68 -8.31 40.57
N VAL A 415 -19.44 -8.79 40.51
CA VAL A 415 -19.07 -10.12 40.01
C VAL A 415 -18.73 -11.00 41.19
N HIS A 416 -19.48 -12.08 41.38
CA HIS A 416 -19.30 -13.10 42.40
C HIS A 416 -18.62 -14.32 41.79
N THR A 417 -17.50 -14.74 42.38
CA THR A 417 -16.74 -15.93 42.01
C THR A 417 -16.43 -16.76 43.26
N GLU A 418 -15.93 -17.99 43.09
CA GLU A 418 -15.40 -18.79 44.20
C GLU A 418 -14.30 -18.08 45.00
N ASN A 419 -13.53 -17.20 44.35
CA ASN A 419 -12.40 -16.49 44.94
C ASN A 419 -12.81 -15.17 45.63
N GLY A 420 -14.10 -14.83 45.60
CA GLY A 420 -14.63 -13.62 46.22
C GLY A 420 -15.45 -12.76 45.26
N THR A 421 -15.80 -11.58 45.76
CA THR A 421 -16.68 -10.61 45.10
C THR A 421 -15.88 -9.37 44.70
N GLN A 422 -16.09 -8.87 43.48
CA GLN A 422 -15.43 -7.68 42.96
C GLN A 422 -16.43 -6.76 42.26
N LYS A 423 -16.16 -5.45 42.20
CA LYS A 423 -16.94 -4.56 41.35
C LYS A 423 -16.41 -4.58 39.92
N ALA A 424 -17.28 -4.23 38.98
CA ALA A 424 -16.92 -4.05 37.59
C ALA A 424 -17.76 -2.95 36.93
N GLU A 425 -17.18 -2.31 35.92
CA GLU A 425 -17.93 -1.48 34.97
C GLU A 425 -18.20 -2.33 33.74
N GLY A 426 -19.47 -2.41 33.35
CA GLY A 426 -19.93 -3.29 32.29
C GLY A 426 -20.43 -2.56 31.05
N TYR A 427 -20.42 -3.28 29.95
CA TYR A 427 -21.05 -2.89 28.70
C TYR A 427 -21.93 -4.01 28.22
N CYS A 428 -23.12 -3.67 27.72
CA CYS A 428 -23.97 -4.62 27.02
C CYS A 428 -24.37 -4.10 25.63
N LYS A 429 -24.40 -5.02 24.67
CA LYS A 429 -24.96 -4.79 23.34
C LYS A 429 -25.94 -5.88 23.01
N ILE A 430 -27.14 -5.49 22.58
CA ILE A 430 -28.21 -6.39 22.19
C ILE A 430 -28.70 -5.99 20.82
N TYR A 431 -28.80 -6.96 19.92
CA TYR A 431 -29.46 -6.76 18.64
C TYR A 431 -30.22 -8.02 18.22
N GLU A 432 -31.39 -7.78 17.65
CA GLU A 432 -32.21 -8.79 17.02
C GLU A 432 -32.65 -8.28 15.65
N GLY A 433 -32.53 -9.12 14.63
CA GLY A 433 -32.97 -8.74 13.29
C GLY A 433 -32.70 -9.81 12.25
N ASN A 434 -33.09 -9.50 11.02
CA ASN A 434 -32.81 -10.32 9.85
C ASN A 434 -31.50 -9.85 9.22
N TYR A 435 -30.54 -10.76 9.07
CA TYR A 435 -29.22 -10.48 8.52
C TYR A 435 -29.00 -11.30 7.25
N PRO A 436 -28.35 -10.73 6.21
CA PRO A 436 -28.01 -11.46 5.01
C PRO A 436 -26.97 -12.54 5.33
N ARG A 437 -26.91 -13.57 4.49
CA ARG A 437 -26.01 -14.72 4.66
C ARG A 437 -24.56 -14.36 4.96
N PHE A 438 -24.04 -13.28 4.40
CA PHE A 438 -22.64 -12.87 4.57
C PHE A 438 -22.55 -11.63 5.45
N TRP A 439 -21.62 -11.68 6.41
CA TRP A 439 -21.35 -10.56 7.29
C TRP A 439 -19.87 -10.45 7.62
N GLY A 440 -19.45 -9.22 7.92
CA GLY A 440 -18.11 -8.92 8.36
C GLY A 440 -18.15 -7.67 9.21
N TYR A 441 -17.67 -7.73 10.44
CA TYR A 441 -17.68 -6.56 11.32
C TYR A 441 -16.48 -6.52 12.25
N HIS A 442 -16.15 -5.29 12.64
CA HIS A 442 -15.25 -4.93 13.73
C HIS A 442 -16.02 -4.09 14.74
N PHE A 443 -16.00 -4.49 16.00
CA PHE A 443 -16.48 -3.66 17.10
C PHE A 443 -15.33 -3.37 18.05
N VAL A 444 -15.27 -2.13 18.52
CA VAL A 444 -14.33 -1.71 19.56
C VAL A 444 -15.14 -1.16 20.70
N TYR A 445 -14.85 -1.65 21.91
CA TYR A 445 -15.35 -1.09 23.15
C TYR A 445 -14.15 -0.73 24.03
N ALA A 446 -14.04 0.52 24.46
CA ALA A 446 -12.96 1.00 25.30
C ALA A 446 -13.50 1.66 26.57
N PHE A 447 -12.85 1.36 27.69
CA PHE A 447 -13.19 1.87 29.01
C PHE A 447 -12.02 2.66 29.60
N PHE A 448 -12.31 3.89 30.02
CA PHE A 448 -11.37 4.82 30.65
C PHE A 448 -11.95 5.26 32.00
N PRO A 449 -11.45 4.75 33.14
CA PRO A 449 -12.07 4.93 34.45
C PRO A 449 -12.48 6.38 34.78
N ASP A 450 -11.59 7.33 34.50
CA ASP A 450 -11.77 8.74 34.86
C ASP A 450 -12.30 9.62 33.71
N TYR A 451 -12.53 9.04 32.54
CA TYR A 451 -12.83 9.80 31.32
C TYR A 451 -14.15 9.40 30.68
N GLY A 452 -14.40 8.11 30.54
CA GLY A 452 -15.64 7.60 29.96
C GLY A 452 -15.45 6.37 29.10
N ILE A 453 -16.40 6.17 28.20
CA ILE A 453 -16.61 4.91 27.50
C ILE A 453 -16.77 5.20 26.02
N ILE A 454 -16.04 4.47 25.19
CA ILE A 454 -16.13 4.56 23.73
C ILE A 454 -16.64 3.22 23.19
N TRP A 455 -17.61 3.27 22.29
CA TRP A 455 -17.95 2.11 21.47
C TRP A 455 -18.08 2.51 20.01
N SER A 456 -17.47 1.69 19.17
CA SER A 456 -17.30 1.96 17.74
C SER A 456 -17.53 0.70 16.93
N ALA A 457 -17.94 0.88 15.68
CA ALA A 457 -18.21 -0.19 14.74
C ALA A 457 -17.76 0.20 13.34
N ASP A 458 -17.18 -0.76 12.61
CA ASP A 458 -17.19 -0.79 11.15
C ASP A 458 -17.63 -2.19 10.71
N GLY A 459 -18.80 -2.27 10.10
CA GLY A 459 -19.41 -3.53 9.71
C GLY A 459 -20.09 -3.45 8.36
N THR A 460 -20.08 -4.57 7.67
CA THR A 460 -20.80 -4.82 6.42
C THR A 460 -21.72 -6.02 6.63
N PHE A 461 -23.01 -5.81 6.38
CA PHE A 461 -24.04 -6.84 6.42
C PHE A 461 -24.69 -6.89 5.05
N GLY A 462 -24.22 -7.82 4.20
CA GLY A 462 -24.58 -7.82 2.79
C GLY A 462 -24.02 -6.60 2.06
N GLN A 463 -24.88 -5.73 1.54
CA GLN A 463 -24.46 -4.46 0.91
C GLN A 463 -24.51 -3.27 1.88
N GLU A 464 -25.10 -3.43 3.06
CA GLU A 464 -25.27 -2.36 4.01
C GLU A 464 -23.99 -2.17 4.83
N ARG A 465 -23.52 -0.92 4.92
CA ARG A 465 -22.38 -0.54 5.77
C ARG A 465 -22.88 0.18 7.02
N ASN A 466 -22.40 -0.26 8.17
CA ASN A 466 -22.61 0.38 9.46
C ASN A 466 -21.26 0.85 10.02
N ASN A 467 -21.02 2.16 10.01
CA ASN A 467 -19.84 2.78 10.60
C ASN A 467 -20.28 3.85 11.60
N HIS A 468 -19.82 3.73 12.85
CA HIS A 468 -20.09 4.72 13.88
C HIS A 468 -18.99 4.75 14.94
N PHE A 469 -18.81 5.91 15.56
CA PHE A 469 -17.99 6.12 16.75
C PHE A 469 -18.83 6.88 17.78
N ASN A 470 -18.93 6.37 19.00
CA ASN A 470 -19.69 7.03 20.05
C ASN A 470 -18.89 7.09 21.35
N PHE A 471 -19.11 8.17 22.09
CA PHE A 471 -18.45 8.44 23.35
C PHE A 471 -19.49 8.83 24.42
N LEU A 472 -19.41 8.18 25.58
CA LEU A 472 -20.14 8.56 26.78
C LEU A 472 -19.14 9.06 27.83
N ASN A 473 -19.28 10.31 28.24
CA ASN A 473 -18.40 10.92 29.22
C ASN A 473 -18.76 10.44 30.63
N ALA A 474 -17.75 10.12 31.46
CA ALA A 474 -17.94 9.64 32.83
C ALA A 474 -18.75 10.61 33.72
N TYR A 475 -18.70 11.91 33.44
CA TYR A 475 -19.38 12.98 34.19
C TYR A 475 -20.72 13.41 33.59
N GLN A 476 -21.05 12.99 32.36
CA GLN A 476 -22.29 13.38 31.66
C GLN A 476 -23.00 12.15 31.11
N LYS A 477 -23.62 11.39 32.02
CA LYS A 477 -24.22 10.08 31.71
C LYS A 477 -25.53 10.15 30.91
N GLU A 478 -26.20 11.31 30.89
CA GLU A 478 -27.49 11.49 30.20
C GLU A 478 -27.35 11.78 28.70
N LYS A 479 -26.16 12.14 28.21
CA LYS A 479 -25.95 12.54 26.82
C LYS A 479 -24.66 11.94 26.27
N TRP A 480 -24.81 11.07 25.28
CA TRP A 480 -23.69 10.59 24.50
C TRP A 480 -23.25 11.61 23.43
N LEU A 481 -22.06 11.42 22.87
CA LEU A 481 -21.55 12.18 21.75
C LEU A 481 -21.27 11.21 20.60
N ARG A 482 -21.81 11.53 19.42
CA ARG A 482 -21.56 10.76 18.20
C ARG A 482 -20.49 11.46 17.37
N GLY A 483 -19.49 10.70 16.94
CA GLY A 483 -18.44 11.15 16.06
C GLY A 483 -18.91 11.27 14.61
N GLU A 484 -18.43 12.32 13.95
CA GLU A 484 -18.48 12.49 12.51
C GLU A 484 -17.18 11.97 11.88
N LYS A 485 -17.25 11.52 10.63
CA LYS A 485 -16.08 11.06 9.85
C LYS A 485 -15.25 9.99 10.59
N SER A 486 -15.91 8.96 11.11
CA SER A 486 -15.23 7.87 11.80
C SER A 486 -14.47 6.96 10.82
N ASP A 487 -13.25 6.59 11.20
CA ASP A 487 -12.41 5.66 10.43
C ASP A 487 -11.81 4.60 11.35
N HIS A 488 -11.68 3.37 10.84
CA HIS A 488 -11.20 2.21 11.59
C HIS A 488 -9.92 1.68 10.96
N GLY A 489 -8.82 1.80 11.70
CA GLY A 489 -7.58 1.11 11.42
C GLY A 489 -7.52 -0.28 12.04
N LYS A 490 -6.43 -1.00 11.79
CA LYS A 490 -6.19 -2.32 12.38
C LYS A 490 -6.07 -2.25 13.90
N THR A 491 -5.49 -1.18 14.42
CA THR A 491 -5.13 -0.99 15.84
C THR A 491 -5.52 0.39 16.35
N SER A 492 -6.41 1.08 15.62
CA SER A 492 -6.87 2.40 15.99
C SER A 492 -8.26 2.69 15.44
N VAL A 493 -8.96 3.62 16.08
CA VAL A 493 -10.23 4.16 15.62
C VAL A 493 -10.26 5.65 15.90
N HIS A 494 -10.66 6.45 14.91
CA HIS A 494 -10.65 7.89 15.03
C HIS A 494 -11.99 8.49 14.63
N ALA A 495 -12.39 9.60 15.24
CA ALA A 495 -13.56 10.36 14.83
C ALA A 495 -13.46 11.83 15.26
N CYS A 496 -14.18 12.71 14.57
CA CYS A 496 -14.34 14.11 14.98
C CYS A 496 -15.60 14.26 15.83
N ILE A 497 -15.47 14.77 17.06
CA ILE A 497 -16.61 15.12 17.92
C ILE A 497 -16.50 16.59 18.28
N GLN A 498 -17.50 17.39 17.91
CA GLN A 498 -17.57 18.82 18.26
C GLN A 498 -16.27 19.59 17.91
N ASN A 499 -15.75 19.37 16.69
CA ASN A 499 -14.52 19.96 16.16
C ASN A 499 -13.21 19.55 16.88
N LYS A 500 -13.23 18.48 17.65
CA LYS A 500 -12.02 17.85 18.20
C LYS A 500 -11.82 16.48 17.62
N MET A 501 -10.57 16.13 17.33
CA MET A 501 -10.21 14.80 16.88
C MET A 501 -10.03 13.89 18.08
N TYR A 502 -10.75 12.77 18.10
CA TYR A 502 -10.63 11.72 19.10
C TYR A 502 -9.95 10.54 18.42
N ASP A 503 -8.78 10.17 18.92
CA ASP A 503 -7.97 9.08 18.40
C ASP A 503 -7.82 8.01 19.48
N LEU A 504 -8.39 6.85 19.24
CA LEU A 504 -8.30 5.68 20.11
C LEU A 504 -7.27 4.71 19.52
N SER A 505 -6.16 4.47 20.22
CA SER A 505 -5.14 3.47 19.82
C SER A 505 -5.11 2.28 20.78
N PHE A 506 -4.82 1.09 20.25
CA PHE A 506 -4.81 -0.17 21.01
C PHE A 506 -3.84 -1.20 20.43
N ASP A 507 -2.62 -0.78 20.12
CA ASP A 507 -1.59 -1.63 19.49
C ASP A 507 -1.17 -2.82 20.36
N ILE A 508 -1.16 -2.65 21.68
CA ILE A 508 -0.65 -3.64 22.64
C ILE A 508 -1.80 -4.54 23.11
N GLY A 509 -1.70 -5.83 22.78
CA GLY A 509 -2.65 -6.84 23.23
C GLY A 509 -2.22 -7.49 24.53
N PHE A 510 -3.16 -7.62 25.46
CA PHE A 510 -3.00 -8.51 26.61
C PHE A 510 -3.32 -9.93 26.18
N ALA A 511 -4.50 -10.14 25.63
CA ALA A 511 -5.11 -11.45 25.51
C ALA A 511 -5.92 -11.58 24.21
N THR A 512 -6.04 -12.79 23.68
CA THR A 512 -6.84 -13.08 22.48
C THR A 512 -7.58 -14.39 22.64
N TRP A 513 -8.84 -14.41 22.21
CA TRP A 513 -9.66 -15.60 22.12
C TRP A 513 -10.40 -15.62 20.79
N SER A 514 -10.53 -16.78 20.18
CA SER A 514 -11.23 -16.91 18.91
C SER A 514 -11.90 -18.27 18.80
N THR A 515 -13.03 -18.31 18.13
CA THR A 515 -13.77 -19.54 17.84
C THR A 515 -14.36 -19.49 16.44
N ILE A 516 -14.66 -20.66 15.88
CA ILE A 516 -15.46 -20.79 14.65
C ILE A 516 -16.89 -21.10 15.06
N LEU A 517 -17.79 -20.14 14.85
CA LEU A 517 -19.23 -20.34 14.97
C LEU A 517 -19.68 -21.19 13.78
N ARG A 518 -20.08 -22.44 14.04
CA ARG A 518 -20.48 -23.37 12.99
C ARG A 518 -21.67 -24.22 13.39
N ASN A 519 -22.52 -24.53 12.41
CA ASN A 519 -23.42 -25.68 12.50
C ASN A 519 -23.05 -26.65 11.38
N ARG A 520 -22.60 -27.86 11.74
CA ARG A 520 -22.15 -28.90 10.79
C ARG A 520 -23.24 -29.37 9.81
N THR A 521 -24.51 -29.06 10.07
CA THR A 521 -25.66 -29.42 9.22
C THR A 521 -26.15 -28.26 8.34
N SER A 522 -25.64 -27.05 8.53
CA SER A 522 -25.99 -25.87 7.73
C SER A 522 -24.76 -25.26 7.05
N ALA A 523 -24.95 -24.21 6.27
CA ALA A 523 -23.86 -23.49 5.60
C ALA A 523 -23.27 -22.35 6.45
N MET A 524 -23.50 -22.36 7.77
CA MET A 524 -23.03 -21.34 8.71
C MET A 524 -21.61 -21.64 9.17
N GLU A 525 -20.68 -20.75 8.83
CA GLU A 525 -19.32 -20.74 9.33
C GLU A 525 -18.82 -19.30 9.46
N SER A 526 -18.59 -18.83 10.68
CA SER A 526 -18.09 -17.48 10.98
C SER A 526 -16.95 -17.52 11.98
N LYS A 527 -15.83 -16.87 11.66
CA LYS A 527 -14.69 -16.73 12.57
C LYS A 527 -14.92 -15.54 13.49
N LEU A 528 -15.14 -15.80 14.77
CA LEU A 528 -15.24 -14.79 15.83
C LEU A 528 -13.88 -14.67 16.53
N SER A 529 -13.40 -13.46 16.74
CA SER A 529 -12.18 -13.16 17.50
C SER A 529 -12.43 -11.98 18.45
N LEU A 530 -11.98 -12.15 19.69
CA LEU A 530 -12.01 -11.17 20.77
C LEU A 530 -10.57 -10.90 21.21
N GLU A 531 -10.19 -9.63 21.26
CA GLU A 531 -8.84 -9.21 21.62
C GLU A 531 -8.94 -8.18 22.76
N TYR A 532 -8.44 -8.53 23.95
CA TYR A 532 -8.35 -7.63 25.09
C TYR A 532 -7.01 -6.90 25.06
N ARG A 533 -7.04 -5.57 25.09
CA ARG A 533 -5.92 -4.71 24.73
C ARG A 533 -5.80 -3.52 25.68
N GLU A 534 -4.60 -2.98 25.77
CA GLU A 534 -4.40 -1.63 26.32
C GLU A 534 -5.01 -0.61 25.35
N ALA A 535 -5.58 0.46 25.88
CA ALA A 535 -6.16 1.54 25.09
C ALA A 535 -5.62 2.89 25.52
N ILE A 536 -5.26 3.72 24.56
CA ILE A 536 -4.86 5.11 24.78
C ILE A 536 -5.82 6.01 24.02
N LEU A 537 -6.40 6.97 24.73
CA LEU A 537 -7.25 7.99 24.14
C LEU A 537 -6.47 9.30 24.02
N THR A 538 -6.36 9.77 22.78
CA THR A 538 -5.77 11.04 22.42
C THR A 538 -6.86 11.98 21.90
N ILE A 539 -6.82 13.25 22.30
CA ILE A 539 -7.69 14.29 21.75
C ILE A 539 -6.84 15.46 21.30
N ASP A 540 -6.99 15.83 20.02
CA ASP A 540 -6.19 16.87 19.36
C ASP A 540 -4.67 16.67 19.63
N ASP A 541 -4.19 15.45 19.34
CA ASP A 541 -2.79 15.01 19.51
C ASP A 541 -2.26 15.01 20.96
N ARG A 542 -3.14 15.12 21.96
CA ARG A 542 -2.76 15.01 23.39
C ARG A 542 -3.35 13.77 24.02
N GLU A 543 -2.51 12.93 24.61
CA GLU A 543 -2.97 11.82 25.45
C GLU A 543 -3.80 12.37 26.61
N VAL A 544 -5.03 11.88 26.75
CA VAL A 544 -6.00 12.35 27.74
C VAL A 544 -6.27 11.30 28.80
N SER A 545 -6.29 10.02 28.40
CA SER A 545 -6.53 8.91 29.31
C SER A 545 -5.95 7.61 28.78
N LYS A 546 -5.58 6.73 29.71
CA LYS A 546 -5.23 5.33 29.43
C LYS A 546 -6.28 4.44 30.05
N GLY A 547 -6.57 3.35 29.36
CA GLY A 547 -7.58 2.42 29.77
C GLY A 547 -7.38 1.09 29.06
N VAL A 548 -8.49 0.41 28.85
CA VAL A 548 -8.50 -0.92 28.27
C VAL A 548 -9.59 -1.03 27.23
N CYS A 549 -9.41 -1.88 26.23
CA CYS A 549 -10.44 -2.11 25.23
C CYS A 549 -10.58 -3.57 24.86
N LEU A 550 -11.78 -3.91 24.42
CA LEU A 550 -12.09 -5.15 23.74
C LEU A 550 -12.33 -4.83 22.26
N LYS A 551 -11.53 -5.47 21.40
CA LYS A 551 -11.75 -5.48 19.97
C LYS A 551 -12.38 -6.82 19.59
N GLU A 552 -13.61 -6.77 19.09
CA GLU A 552 -14.30 -7.90 18.51
C GLU A 552 -14.21 -7.84 16.97
N SER A 553 -13.98 -8.98 16.34
CA SER A 553 -14.15 -9.13 14.90
C SER A 553 -14.87 -10.42 14.58
N CYS A 554 -15.77 -10.37 13.60
CA CYS A 554 -16.45 -11.54 13.10
C CYS A 554 -16.54 -11.46 11.58
N PHE A 555 -16.17 -12.53 10.89
CA PHE A 555 -16.29 -12.61 9.44
C PHE A 555 -16.70 -14.01 9.01
N GLY A 556 -17.63 -14.08 8.07
CA GLY A 556 -18.03 -15.34 7.43
C GLY A 556 -19.50 -15.36 7.05
N THR A 557 -20.13 -16.49 7.33
CA THR A 557 -21.51 -16.78 6.94
C THR A 557 -22.40 -17.12 8.11
N ILE A 558 -23.66 -16.74 7.99
CA ILE A 558 -24.78 -17.14 8.85
C ILE A 558 -25.80 -17.90 7.98
N ALA A 559 -26.36 -18.99 8.51
CA ALA A 559 -27.28 -19.85 7.76
C ALA A 559 -28.75 -19.47 7.92
#